data_AF-A0A2N5SMS6-F1
#
_entry.id   AF-A0A2N5SMS6-F1
#
_cell.length_a   1.000
_cell.length_b   1.000
_cell.length_c   1.000
_cell.angle_alpha   90.00
_cell.angle_beta   90.00
_cell.angle_gamma   90.00
#
_symmetry.space_group_name_H-M   'P 1'
#
loop_
_entity.id
_entity.type
_entity.pdbx_description
1 polymer ?
#
loop_
_entity_poly.entity_id
_entity_poly.type
_entity_poly.pdbx_seq_one_letter_code
_entity_poly.pdbx_strand_id
1 'polypeptide(L)'
;MKNPTNDKKGSKLKIGFDGVGRPVVEPPPMDASPIYAGLRTNVPKKLMAYHRRPFVTDDPASDFPPAHKVSSYLLEAARGLDSVIQFNSQVLPVAHLPPHTDGGVLPHRKGRRRWLVDVVSRSSAEPAHHQQTTRRVSCNFVFVASGHYSVPYIPFIPSLWTWPKEMVHSCVYMCPSDTIFHEKTVAVIGIGPSGYDIVRELAMLREQEAATRGVVSRKKLYSVASHPATMGWDFNDPAAPSWAKLITTVPRFESVQGGLIRLVDGRTLEDVDVLCFATGYLYTFPFCNPADEPWSAHPLTRPPPTPPTSSSPPDLPSPAAGAASLDDFLGGFRVHHLDQTQMFYYPDPSLAFLVTQQPSDPISPGRVSSQGHCGQMVRPQAVRA
;
A
#
# COMPACT_ATOMS: atom_id res chain seq x y z
N MET A 1 -1.33 33.50 21.02
CA MET A 1 -1.76 33.12 19.65
C MET A 1 -2.25 31.69 19.70
N LYS A 2 -3.50 31.44 19.30
CA LYS A 2 -4.18 30.15 19.45
C LYS A 2 -3.61 29.13 18.45
N ASN A 3 -3.31 27.92 18.92
CA ASN A 3 -3.04 26.75 18.09
C ASN A 3 -4.25 26.49 17.17
N PRO A 4 -4.06 26.33 15.85
CA PRO A 4 -5.13 25.86 15.01
C PRO A 4 -5.31 24.37 15.28
N THR A 5 -6.36 24.03 16.02
CA THR A 5 -6.94 22.68 16.04
C THR A 5 -7.31 22.34 14.61
N ASN A 6 -6.55 21.43 14.00
CA ASN A 6 -6.78 20.92 12.67
C ASN A 6 -7.94 19.90 12.72
N ASP A 7 -9.14 20.39 13.02
CA ASP A 7 -10.39 19.63 12.91
C ASP A 7 -10.82 19.61 11.43
N LYS A 8 -9.96 19.03 10.57
CA LYS A 8 -10.43 18.55 9.28
C LYS A 8 -11.20 17.26 9.56
N LYS A 9 -12.53 17.36 9.58
CA LYS A 9 -13.44 16.22 9.30
C LYS A 9 -13.17 15.71 7.87
N GLY A 10 -12.00 15.14 7.65
CA GLY A 10 -11.77 14.26 6.51
C GLY A 10 -12.67 13.05 6.71
N SER A 11 -13.37 12.65 5.66
CA SER A 11 -14.11 11.39 5.63
C SER A 11 -13.21 10.28 6.16
N LYS A 12 -13.50 9.78 7.37
CA LYS A 12 -12.76 8.65 7.95
C LYS A 12 -12.85 7.50 6.95
N LEU A 13 -11.70 6.98 6.53
CA LEU A 13 -11.63 5.76 5.75
C LEU A 13 -12.35 4.66 6.51
N LYS A 14 -13.35 4.06 5.88
CA LYS A 14 -14.15 2.97 6.41
C LYS A 14 -13.95 1.73 5.54
N ILE A 15 -13.88 0.58 6.18
CA ILE A 15 -13.96 -0.70 5.50
C ILE A 15 -15.46 -1.02 5.35
N GLY A 16 -15.94 -0.95 4.12
CA GLY A 16 -17.28 -1.36 3.70
C GLY A 16 -17.26 -2.71 3.00
N PHE A 17 -18.42 -3.13 2.51
CA PHE A 17 -18.56 -4.34 1.69
C PHE A 17 -19.44 -4.05 0.48
N ASP A 18 -19.08 -4.60 -0.67
CA ASP A 18 -19.90 -4.50 -1.87
C ASP A 18 -21.15 -5.41 -1.79
N GLY A 19 -22.00 -5.37 -2.83
CA GLY A 19 -23.25 -6.15 -2.89
C GLY A 19 -23.07 -7.68 -2.87
N VAL A 20 -21.83 -8.18 -2.95
CA VAL A 20 -21.48 -9.61 -2.84
C VAL A 20 -20.62 -9.90 -1.61
N GLY A 21 -20.53 -8.96 -0.66
CA GLY A 21 -19.85 -9.13 0.61
C GLY A 21 -18.32 -9.05 0.53
N ARG A 22 -17.75 -8.51 -0.55
CA ARG A 22 -16.29 -8.31 -0.65
C ARG A 22 -15.89 -7.02 0.05
N PRO A 23 -14.80 -7.03 0.82
CA PRO A 23 -14.30 -5.81 1.46
C PRO A 23 -13.94 -4.73 0.43
N VAL A 24 -14.38 -3.50 0.69
CA VAL A 24 -14.00 -2.29 -0.04
C VAL A 24 -13.58 -1.20 0.94
N VAL A 25 -12.75 -0.27 0.49
CA VAL A 25 -12.29 0.84 1.32
C VAL A 25 -12.85 2.14 0.78
N GLU A 26 -13.62 2.85 1.61
CA GLU A 26 -14.35 4.06 1.23
C GLU A 26 -14.07 5.26 2.17
N PRO A 27 -13.77 6.45 1.64
CA PRO A 27 -13.40 6.68 0.24
C PRO A 27 -12.04 6.02 -0.09
N PRO A 28 -11.74 5.77 -1.38
CA PRO A 28 -10.42 5.28 -1.77
C PRO A 28 -9.34 6.27 -1.28
N PRO A 29 -8.27 5.80 -0.62
CA PRO A 29 -7.27 6.69 -0.03
C PRO A 29 -6.27 7.19 -1.09
N MET A 30 -6.78 7.85 -2.12
CA MET A 30 -5.93 8.44 -3.16
C MET A 30 -5.18 9.70 -2.69
N ASP A 31 -5.69 10.39 -1.67
CA ASP A 31 -5.16 11.70 -1.23
C ASP A 31 -4.50 11.69 0.17
N ALA A 32 -4.29 10.52 0.79
CA ALA A 32 -3.70 10.40 2.13
C ALA A 32 -2.36 9.64 2.13
N SER A 33 -1.37 10.18 2.84
CA SER A 33 -0.09 9.48 3.07
C SER A 33 -0.25 8.46 4.20
N PRO A 34 0.18 7.20 4.02
CA PRO A 34 0.15 6.18 5.07
C PRO A 34 1.33 6.29 6.07
N ILE A 35 2.01 7.44 6.12
CA ILE A 35 3.12 7.70 7.03
C ILE A 35 2.58 8.03 8.43
N TYR A 36 3.14 7.41 9.45
CA TYR A 36 2.76 7.56 10.86
C TYR A 36 3.88 8.19 11.69
N ALA A 37 3.53 8.74 12.86
CA ALA A 37 4.41 9.59 13.67
C ALA A 37 5.68 8.86 14.16
N GLY A 38 5.56 7.59 14.54
CA GLY A 38 6.67 6.75 14.99
C GLY A 38 7.56 6.19 13.87
N LEU A 39 7.18 6.38 12.59
CA LEU A 39 7.84 5.72 11.46
C LEU A 39 9.32 6.09 11.37
N ARG A 40 10.16 5.05 11.41
CA ARG A 40 11.56 5.09 11.01
C ARG A 40 11.75 4.22 9.78
N THR A 41 12.76 4.52 8.98
CA THR A 41 13.03 3.70 7.80
C THR A 41 13.38 2.28 8.21
N ASN A 42 12.95 1.30 7.41
CA ASN A 42 13.42 -0.08 7.51
C ASN A 42 14.59 -0.37 6.56
N VAL A 43 15.12 0.67 5.90
CA VAL A 43 16.33 0.63 5.06
C VAL A 43 17.38 1.54 5.70
N PRO A 44 18.66 1.17 5.72
CA PRO A 44 19.73 2.05 6.15
C PRO A 44 19.85 3.29 5.25
N LYS A 45 20.09 4.47 5.85
CA LYS A 45 20.24 5.76 5.14
C LYS A 45 21.24 5.71 3.99
N LYS A 46 22.33 4.94 4.14
CA LYS A 46 23.37 4.77 3.11
C LYS A 46 22.88 4.02 1.87
N LEU A 47 21.94 3.08 2.04
CA LEU A 47 21.39 2.29 0.94
C LEU A 47 20.25 3.02 0.22
N MET A 48 19.45 3.80 0.96
CA MET A 48 18.34 4.53 0.35
C MET A 48 18.77 5.82 -0.35
N ALA A 49 19.89 6.44 0.05
CA ALA A 49 20.34 7.74 -0.49
C ALA A 49 20.47 7.76 -2.03
N TYR A 50 20.15 8.91 -2.63
CA TYR A 50 20.45 9.16 -4.03
C TYR A 50 21.96 9.19 -4.24
N HIS A 51 22.39 8.76 -5.43
CA HIS A 51 23.80 8.78 -5.78
C HIS A 51 24.38 10.21 -5.62
N ARG A 52 25.50 10.33 -4.90
CA ARG A 52 26.17 11.60 -4.58
C ARG A 52 25.33 12.61 -3.79
N ARG A 53 24.24 12.18 -3.15
CA ARG A 53 23.47 13.00 -2.21
C ARG A 53 23.24 12.18 -0.93
N PRO A 54 24.21 12.13 0.00
CA PRO A 54 24.03 11.41 1.26
C PRO A 54 23.00 12.11 2.16
N PHE A 55 22.40 11.37 3.09
CA PHE A 55 21.61 11.97 4.16
C PHE A 55 22.50 12.83 5.05
N VAL A 56 22.05 14.05 5.31
CA VAL A 56 22.60 14.92 6.36
C VAL A 56 21.71 14.72 7.59
N THR A 57 22.26 14.11 8.64
CA THR A 57 21.53 13.87 9.90
C THR A 57 22.36 14.30 11.08
N ASP A 58 21.69 14.92 12.06
CA ASP A 58 22.28 15.36 13.34
C ASP A 58 22.50 14.17 14.29
N ASP A 59 21.90 13.02 13.98
CA ASP A 59 22.11 11.74 14.65
C ASP A 59 22.97 10.82 13.76
N PRO A 60 24.30 10.87 13.88
CA PRO A 60 25.20 10.02 13.10
C PRO A 60 25.07 8.54 13.48
N ALA A 61 24.67 8.24 14.71
CA ALA A 61 24.58 6.89 15.26
C ALA A 61 23.39 6.10 14.72
N SER A 62 22.27 6.75 14.39
CA SER A 62 21.14 6.07 13.78
C SER A 62 21.31 5.88 12.27
N ASP A 63 21.37 4.63 11.81
CA ASP A 63 21.33 4.28 10.40
C ASP A 63 19.92 4.32 9.80
N PHE A 64 18.88 4.42 10.64
CA PHE A 64 17.47 4.35 10.24
C PHE A 64 16.75 5.66 10.61
N PRO A 65 16.80 6.69 9.74
CA PRO A 65 16.24 8.01 10.04
C PRO A 65 14.72 7.97 10.22
N PRO A 66 14.15 8.92 10.99
CA PRO A 66 12.71 9.09 11.10
C PRO A 66 12.12 9.66 9.80
N ALA A 67 10.82 9.43 9.56
CA ALA A 67 10.12 9.81 8.34
C ALA A 67 10.27 11.30 7.98
N HIS A 68 10.24 12.21 8.97
CA HIS A 68 10.39 13.65 8.71
C HIS A 68 11.76 14.02 8.13
N LYS A 69 12.84 13.33 8.51
CA LYS A 69 14.18 13.55 7.93
C LYS A 69 14.23 13.05 6.48
N VAL A 70 13.53 11.96 6.15
CA VAL A 70 13.39 11.48 4.77
C VAL A 70 12.59 12.47 3.93
N SER A 71 11.49 13.00 4.47
CA SER A 71 10.69 14.03 3.79
C SER A 71 11.52 15.27 3.46
N SER A 72 12.29 15.80 4.42
CA SER A 72 13.18 16.94 4.17
C SER A 72 14.24 16.62 3.12
N TYR A 73 14.82 15.42 3.15
CA TYR A 73 15.79 14.99 2.14
C TYR A 73 15.20 14.93 0.72
N LEU A 74 13.96 14.41 0.57
CA LEU A 74 13.26 14.32 -0.71
C LEU A 74 12.87 15.70 -1.25
N LEU A 75 12.38 16.60 -0.38
CA LEU A 75 12.05 17.98 -0.74
C LEU A 75 13.30 18.74 -1.19
N GLU A 76 14.43 18.55 -0.50
CA GLU A 76 15.70 19.13 -0.92
C GLU A 76 16.14 18.60 -2.28
N ALA A 77 15.98 17.30 -2.51
CA ALA A 77 16.35 16.69 -3.77
C ALA A 77 15.53 17.23 -4.96
N ALA A 78 14.26 17.60 -4.72
CA ALA A 78 13.33 18.15 -5.70
C ALA A 78 13.42 19.67 -5.88
N ARG A 79 14.23 20.37 -5.07
CA ARG A 79 14.38 21.83 -5.12
C ARG A 79 14.73 22.30 -6.54
N GLY A 80 13.95 23.25 -7.06
CA GLY A 80 14.17 23.83 -8.40
C GLY A 80 13.49 23.08 -9.55
N LEU A 81 12.79 21.98 -9.27
CA LEU A 81 11.98 21.25 -10.25
C LEU A 81 10.54 21.78 -10.34
N ASP A 82 10.17 22.80 -9.56
CA ASP A 82 8.82 23.35 -9.51
C ASP A 82 8.30 23.80 -10.90
N SER A 83 9.20 24.33 -11.74
CA SER A 83 8.87 24.78 -13.10
C SER A 83 8.46 23.65 -14.05
N VAL A 84 8.80 22.39 -13.74
CA VAL A 84 8.48 21.21 -14.57
C VAL A 84 7.44 20.31 -13.90
N ILE A 85 6.93 20.67 -12.72
CA ILE A 85 5.93 19.91 -11.98
C ILE A 85 4.61 20.67 -11.99
N GLN A 86 3.54 20.01 -12.46
CA GLN A 86 2.19 20.55 -12.37
C GLN A 86 1.46 19.93 -11.17
N PHE A 87 1.40 20.64 -10.04
CA PHE A 87 0.68 20.20 -8.85
C PHE A 87 -0.85 20.27 -9.04
N ASN A 88 -1.60 19.66 -8.11
CA ASN A 88 -3.08 19.64 -8.10
C ASN A 88 -3.70 19.17 -9.43
N SER A 89 -2.99 18.28 -10.13
CA SER A 89 -3.33 17.83 -11.47
C SER A 89 -3.40 16.31 -11.47
N GLN A 90 -4.60 15.78 -11.67
CA GLN A 90 -4.84 14.35 -11.74
C GLN A 90 -4.76 13.90 -13.20
N VAL A 91 -4.03 12.81 -13.45
CA VAL A 91 -3.89 12.23 -14.79
C VAL A 91 -4.95 11.15 -14.97
N LEU A 92 -5.95 11.38 -15.82
CA LEU A 92 -7.04 10.45 -16.14
C LEU A 92 -7.72 10.84 -17.48
N PRO A 93 -7.79 9.97 -18.50
CA PRO A 93 -7.04 8.71 -18.73
C PRO A 93 -5.70 8.89 -19.47
N VAL A 94 -4.92 7.80 -19.55
CA VAL A 94 -3.76 7.64 -20.46
C VAL A 94 -4.13 6.57 -21.48
N ALA A 95 -4.12 6.88 -22.78
CA ALA A 95 -4.52 5.94 -23.83
C ALA A 95 -3.69 6.15 -25.11
N HIS A 96 -3.74 5.21 -26.04
CA HIS A 96 -3.24 5.45 -27.40
C HIS A 96 -4.15 6.45 -28.13
N LEU A 97 -3.53 7.39 -28.83
CA LEU A 97 -4.21 8.28 -29.75
C LEU A 97 -4.84 7.42 -30.88
N PRO A 98 -6.17 7.48 -31.10
CA PRO A 98 -6.81 6.72 -32.17
C PRO A 98 -6.14 7.01 -33.52
N PRO A 99 -6.06 6.01 -34.43
CA PRO A 99 -5.60 6.28 -35.79
C PRO A 99 -6.49 7.36 -36.42
N HIS A 100 -5.88 8.43 -36.92
CA HIS A 100 -6.58 9.52 -37.62
C HIS A 100 -7.45 8.97 -38.76
N THR A 101 -8.76 9.27 -38.76
CA THR A 101 -9.65 9.02 -39.90
C THR A 101 -9.85 10.24 -40.81
N ASP A 102 -9.52 11.47 -40.39
CA ASP A 102 -9.72 12.67 -41.22
C ASP A 102 -8.50 13.60 -41.25
N GLY A 103 -8.22 14.16 -42.44
CA GLY A 103 -6.99 14.83 -42.88
C GLY A 103 -6.60 16.16 -42.21
N GLY A 104 -6.49 16.18 -40.89
CA GLY A 104 -5.91 17.28 -40.10
C GLY A 104 -4.43 17.08 -39.80
N VAL A 105 -3.66 18.16 -39.85
CA VAL A 105 -2.19 18.22 -40.00
C VAL A 105 -1.42 17.82 -38.73
N LEU A 106 -1.37 16.53 -38.39
CA LEU A 106 -0.25 15.98 -37.61
C LEU A 106 0.11 14.58 -38.15
N PRO A 107 1.23 14.43 -38.88
CA PRO A 107 1.59 13.14 -39.44
C PRO A 107 1.88 12.14 -38.31
N HIS A 108 1.11 11.05 -38.23
CA HIS A 108 1.65 9.81 -37.69
C HIS A 108 2.86 9.47 -38.58
N ARG A 109 4.09 9.62 -38.06
CA ARG A 109 5.23 8.91 -38.67
C ARG A 109 4.83 7.45 -38.72
N LYS A 110 4.73 6.86 -39.92
CA LYS A 110 4.38 5.46 -40.13
C LYS A 110 5.09 4.60 -39.07
N GLY A 111 4.31 4.01 -38.15
CA GLY A 111 4.82 3.09 -37.13
C GLY A 111 4.98 3.60 -35.69
N ARG A 112 4.75 4.88 -35.35
CA ARG A 112 4.76 5.33 -33.93
C ARG A 112 3.39 5.80 -33.44
N ARG A 113 2.77 5.01 -32.55
CA ARG A 113 1.58 5.42 -31.77
C ARG A 113 2.00 6.53 -30.80
N ARG A 114 1.08 7.46 -30.49
CA ARG A 114 1.29 8.51 -29.49
C ARG A 114 0.37 8.25 -28.31
N TRP A 115 0.79 8.70 -27.13
CA TRP A 115 -0.03 8.67 -25.93
C TRP A 115 -0.87 9.93 -25.84
N LEU A 116 -2.14 9.76 -25.53
CA LEU A 116 -3.07 10.80 -25.16
C LEU A 116 -3.22 10.77 -23.64
N VAL A 117 -3.02 11.91 -23.00
CA VAL A 117 -3.06 12.06 -21.55
C VAL A 117 -3.98 13.21 -21.22
N ASP A 118 -5.06 12.92 -20.50
CA ASP A 118 -5.94 13.95 -19.97
C ASP A 118 -5.48 14.32 -18.55
N VAL A 119 -5.34 15.62 -18.35
CA VAL A 119 -4.88 16.24 -17.10
C VAL A 119 -6.02 17.08 -16.55
N VAL A 120 -6.55 16.64 -15.42
CA VAL A 120 -7.63 17.29 -14.69
C VAL A 120 -7.04 18.15 -13.59
N SER A 121 -7.13 19.48 -13.73
CA SER A 121 -6.60 20.43 -12.76
C SER A 121 -7.69 20.91 -11.80
N ARG A 122 -7.36 20.94 -10.50
CA ARG A 122 -8.22 21.46 -9.42
C ARG A 122 -7.72 22.86 -9.01
N SER A 123 -8.58 23.86 -9.14
CA SER A 123 -8.24 25.29 -8.93
C SER A 123 -8.25 25.75 -7.47
N SER A 124 -8.91 25.03 -6.55
CA SER A 124 -8.97 25.37 -5.13
C SER A 124 -9.15 24.14 -4.23
N ALA A 125 -8.64 24.23 -3.00
CA ALA A 125 -8.84 23.25 -1.93
C ALA A 125 -10.23 23.34 -1.26
N GLU A 126 -11.02 24.38 -1.56
CA GLU A 126 -12.35 24.56 -0.97
C GLU A 126 -13.48 23.95 -1.83
N PRO A 127 -14.38 23.13 -1.24
CA PRO A 127 -15.44 22.41 -1.95
C PRO A 127 -16.44 23.27 -2.74
N ALA A 128 -16.68 24.50 -2.30
CA ALA A 128 -17.79 25.32 -2.79
C ALA A 128 -17.55 26.00 -4.15
N HIS A 129 -16.30 26.03 -4.64
CA HIS A 129 -15.93 26.74 -5.88
C HIS A 129 -15.05 25.91 -6.82
N HIS A 130 -15.26 24.59 -6.86
CA HIS A 130 -14.51 23.70 -7.75
C HIS A 130 -14.79 23.99 -9.23
N GLN A 131 -13.96 24.82 -9.86
CA GLN A 131 -13.85 24.83 -11.31
C GLN A 131 -12.79 23.81 -11.72
N GLN A 132 -13.26 22.67 -12.21
CA GLN A 132 -12.42 21.62 -12.76
C GLN A 132 -12.14 21.93 -14.24
N THR A 133 -10.88 21.89 -14.64
CA THR A 133 -10.49 22.07 -16.03
C THR A 133 -9.77 20.81 -16.51
N THR A 134 -10.14 20.34 -17.69
CA THR A 134 -9.48 19.18 -18.33
C THR A 134 -8.68 19.67 -19.50
N ARG A 135 -7.38 19.35 -19.51
CA ARG A 135 -6.46 19.62 -20.62
C ARG A 135 -5.96 18.30 -21.17
N ARG A 136 -6.01 18.16 -22.49
CA ARG A 136 -5.51 17.00 -23.22
C ARG A 136 -4.09 17.27 -23.75
N VAL A 137 -3.18 16.32 -23.54
CA VAL A 137 -1.78 16.41 -23.97
C VAL A 137 -1.41 15.16 -24.78
N SER A 138 -0.70 15.34 -25.89
CA SER A 138 -0.12 14.23 -26.66
C SER A 138 1.36 14.06 -26.34
N CYS A 139 1.79 12.86 -25.95
CA CYS A 139 3.16 12.55 -25.57
C CYS A 139 3.75 11.45 -26.47
N ASN A 140 5.07 11.52 -26.70
CA ASN A 140 5.81 10.42 -27.32
C ASN A 140 6.19 9.33 -26.33
N PHE A 141 6.41 9.70 -25.07
CA PHE A 141 6.82 8.82 -23.99
C PHE A 141 6.04 9.17 -22.73
N VAL A 142 5.75 8.16 -21.92
CA VAL A 142 5.09 8.33 -20.62
C VAL A 142 5.86 7.53 -19.58
N PHE A 143 6.23 8.19 -18.48
CA PHE A 143 6.84 7.55 -17.32
C PHE A 143 5.85 7.59 -16.16
N VAL A 144 5.45 6.43 -15.66
CA VAL A 144 4.52 6.29 -14.55
C VAL A 144 5.30 6.17 -13.26
N ALA A 145 5.12 7.12 -12.34
CA ALA A 145 5.71 7.12 -11.01
C ALA A 145 4.62 7.37 -9.93
N SER A 146 3.44 6.77 -10.10
CA SER A 146 2.27 6.98 -9.23
C SER A 146 2.37 6.26 -7.88
N GLY A 147 3.36 5.39 -7.69
CA GLY A 147 3.45 4.49 -6.53
C GLY A 147 2.36 3.43 -6.51
N HIS A 148 2.36 2.59 -5.45
CA HIS A 148 1.44 1.45 -5.31
C HIS A 148 0.95 1.20 -3.87
N TYR A 149 1.10 2.17 -2.97
CA TYR A 149 0.66 2.08 -1.58
C TYR A 149 -0.54 2.99 -1.28
N SER A 150 -1.52 2.97 -2.19
CA SER A 150 -2.71 3.86 -2.12
C SER A 150 -4.05 3.13 -2.13
N VAL A 151 -4.09 1.83 -2.46
CA VAL A 151 -5.33 1.05 -2.39
C VAL A 151 -5.13 -0.10 -1.41
N PRO A 152 -5.67 0.00 -0.18
CA PRO A 152 -5.55 -1.05 0.82
C PRO A 152 -6.08 -2.39 0.34
N TYR A 153 -5.37 -3.46 0.67
CA TYR A 153 -5.87 -4.81 0.48
C TYR A 153 -6.53 -5.30 1.77
N ILE A 154 -7.81 -5.70 1.70
CA ILE A 154 -8.48 -6.43 2.78
C ILE A 154 -8.83 -7.82 2.26
N PRO A 155 -8.32 -8.90 2.88
CA PRO A 155 -8.58 -10.25 2.42
C PRO A 155 -10.05 -10.63 2.62
N PHE A 156 -10.56 -11.48 1.73
CA PHE A 156 -11.83 -12.15 1.97
C PHE A 156 -11.70 -13.08 3.17
N ILE A 157 -12.53 -12.84 4.19
CA ILE A 157 -12.68 -13.72 5.34
C ILE A 157 -14.18 -14.05 5.42
N PRO A 158 -14.56 -15.34 5.46
CA PRO A 158 -15.97 -15.74 5.52
C PRO A 158 -16.72 -15.01 6.64
N SER A 159 -17.84 -14.40 6.27
CA SER A 159 -18.75 -13.69 7.17
C SER A 159 -18.14 -12.49 7.91
N LEU A 160 -17.01 -11.94 7.43
CA LEU A 160 -16.39 -10.72 7.98
C LEU A 160 -17.33 -9.52 8.00
N TRP A 161 -18.26 -9.43 7.04
CA TRP A 161 -19.29 -8.38 6.99
C TRP A 161 -20.24 -8.38 8.19
N THR A 162 -20.26 -9.45 8.99
CA THR A 162 -21.05 -9.53 10.23
C THR A 162 -20.37 -8.90 11.43
N TRP A 163 -19.09 -8.52 11.33
CA TRP A 163 -18.32 -7.95 12.43
C TRP A 163 -18.96 -6.64 12.95
N PRO A 164 -19.29 -6.55 14.25
CA PRO A 164 -20.07 -5.42 14.77
C PRO A 164 -19.21 -4.26 15.29
N LYS A 165 -17.88 -4.41 15.32
CA LYS A 165 -16.95 -3.44 15.92
C LYS A 165 -16.04 -2.79 14.87
N GLU A 166 -15.03 -2.06 15.33
CA GLU A 166 -14.16 -1.27 14.45
C GLU A 166 -13.28 -2.15 13.55
N MET A 167 -13.17 -1.76 12.27
CA MET A 167 -12.22 -2.32 11.32
C MET A 167 -11.47 -1.19 10.63
N VAL A 168 -10.13 -1.26 10.67
CA VAL A 168 -9.24 -0.27 10.06
C VAL A 168 -8.16 -0.95 9.25
N HIS A 169 -7.58 -0.23 8.30
CA HIS A 169 -6.37 -0.66 7.61
C HIS A 169 -5.15 0.11 8.13
N SER A 170 -3.96 -0.48 8.05
CA SER A 170 -2.70 0.14 8.48
C SER A 170 -2.43 1.53 7.87
N CYS A 171 -3.03 1.86 6.72
CA CYS A 171 -2.90 3.17 6.08
C CYS A 171 -3.54 4.33 6.87
N VAL A 172 -4.39 4.06 7.86
CA VAL A 172 -4.96 5.09 8.75
C VAL A 172 -4.27 5.17 10.10
N TYR A 173 -3.33 4.27 10.36
CA TYR A 173 -2.54 4.31 11.58
C TYR A 173 -1.71 5.59 11.59
N MET A 174 -1.86 6.42 12.63
CA MET A 174 -1.10 7.66 12.77
C MET A 174 -0.15 7.60 13.97
N CYS A 175 -0.60 7.05 15.09
CA CYS A 175 0.23 6.84 16.27
C CYS A 175 -0.37 5.78 17.21
N PRO A 176 0.42 5.20 18.13
CA PRO A 176 -0.09 4.17 19.03
C PRO A 176 -1.10 4.70 20.05
N SER A 177 -1.12 6.01 20.32
CA SER A 177 -2.07 6.65 21.22
C SER A 177 -3.40 7.02 20.56
N ASP A 178 -3.61 6.67 19.28
CA ASP A 178 -4.88 6.91 18.61
C ASP A 178 -6.03 6.24 19.39
N THR A 179 -7.15 6.95 19.54
CA THR A 179 -8.30 6.49 20.33
C THR A 179 -8.93 5.20 19.80
N ILE A 180 -8.68 4.87 18.53
CA ILE A 180 -9.10 3.60 17.93
C ILE A 180 -8.31 2.41 18.48
N PHE A 181 -7.10 2.59 19.05
CA PHE A 181 -6.28 1.50 19.60
C PHE A 181 -6.10 1.58 21.12
N HIS A 182 -6.18 2.79 21.68
CA HIS A 182 -5.96 3.03 23.11
C HIS A 182 -6.98 2.29 23.97
N GLU A 183 -6.50 1.52 24.96
CA GLU A 183 -7.31 0.67 25.85
C GLU A 183 -8.33 -0.24 25.13
N LYS A 184 -7.97 -0.74 23.95
CA LYS A 184 -8.74 -1.73 23.17
C LYS A 184 -8.01 -3.06 23.07
N THR A 185 -8.73 -4.17 22.98
CA THR A 185 -8.12 -5.42 22.51
C THR A 185 -7.98 -5.35 20.99
N VAL A 186 -6.76 -5.37 20.48
CA VAL A 186 -6.49 -5.15 19.04
C VAL A 186 -5.98 -6.43 18.43
N ALA A 187 -6.55 -6.84 17.30
CA ALA A 187 -5.99 -7.87 16.43
C ALA A 187 -5.37 -7.20 15.21
N VAL A 188 -4.04 -7.31 15.07
CA VAL A 188 -3.30 -6.85 13.89
C VAL A 188 -3.14 -8.01 12.92
N ILE A 189 -3.76 -7.90 11.74
CA ILE A 189 -3.79 -8.94 10.71
C ILE A 189 -2.67 -8.70 9.70
N GLY A 190 -1.72 -9.63 9.64
CA GLY A 190 -0.50 -9.54 8.82
C GLY A 190 0.73 -9.21 9.66
N ILE A 191 1.87 -9.85 9.33
CA ILE A 191 3.16 -9.69 10.05
C ILE A 191 4.29 -9.25 9.11
N GLY A 192 3.95 -8.48 8.07
CA GLY A 192 4.94 -7.71 7.30
C GLY A 192 5.41 -6.46 8.07
N PRO A 193 6.14 -5.54 7.42
CA PRO A 193 6.69 -4.35 8.07
C PRO A 193 5.66 -3.54 8.85
N SER A 194 4.52 -3.20 8.24
CA SER A 194 3.47 -2.42 8.91
C SER A 194 2.87 -3.16 10.10
N GLY A 195 2.58 -4.46 9.96
CA GLY A 195 1.96 -5.25 11.02
C GLY A 195 2.86 -5.38 12.23
N TYR A 196 4.16 -5.65 11.98
CA TYR A 196 5.18 -5.73 13.03
C TYR A 196 5.33 -4.40 13.77
N ASP A 197 5.45 -3.28 13.05
CA ASP A 197 5.65 -1.97 13.67
C ASP A 197 4.42 -1.53 14.48
N ILE A 198 3.21 -1.71 13.96
CA ILE A 198 1.98 -1.33 14.67
C ILE A 198 1.87 -2.10 15.98
N VAL A 199 2.01 -3.43 15.94
CA VAL A 199 1.87 -4.25 17.16
C VAL A 199 2.98 -3.95 18.18
N ARG A 200 4.21 -3.68 17.69
CA ARG A 200 5.35 -3.24 18.51
C ARG A 200 5.08 -1.88 19.18
N GLU A 201 4.67 -0.85 18.44
CA GLU A 201 4.42 0.49 19.00
C GLU A 201 3.28 0.49 20.02
N LEU A 202 2.22 -0.28 19.76
CA LEU A 202 1.12 -0.48 20.72
C LEU A 202 1.62 -1.16 22.00
N ALA A 203 2.45 -2.20 21.88
CA ALA A 203 3.01 -2.90 23.03
C ALA A 203 3.95 -2.01 23.85
N MET A 204 4.85 -1.28 23.19
CA MET A 204 5.76 -0.34 23.84
C MET A 204 5.01 0.77 24.58
N LEU A 205 3.93 1.31 24.00
CA LEU A 205 3.10 2.31 24.67
C LEU A 205 2.46 1.74 25.94
N ARG A 206 1.88 0.53 25.88
CA ARG A 206 1.26 -0.12 27.05
C ARG A 206 2.27 -0.40 28.15
N GLU A 207 3.47 -0.84 27.80
CA GLU A 207 4.56 -1.04 28.76
C GLU A 207 4.95 0.28 29.44
N GLN A 208 5.11 1.35 28.66
CA GLN A 208 5.40 2.69 29.19
C GLN A 208 4.28 3.21 30.11
N GLU A 209 3.01 3.03 29.73
CA GLU A 209 1.87 3.42 30.56
C GLU A 209 1.78 2.60 31.85
N ALA A 210 2.07 1.30 31.80
CA ALA A 210 2.14 0.45 32.99
C ALA A 210 3.26 0.90 33.95
N ALA A 211 4.44 1.24 33.42
CA ALA A 211 5.56 1.72 34.22
C ALA A 211 5.27 3.10 34.85
N THR A 212 4.57 3.98 34.14
CA THR A 212 4.31 5.37 34.61
C THR A 212 3.06 5.50 35.48
N ARG A 213 2.01 4.71 35.23
CA ARG A 213 0.72 4.79 35.96
C ARG A 213 0.54 3.66 36.97
N GLY A 214 1.39 2.63 36.96
CA GLY A 214 1.26 1.45 37.81
C GLY A 214 0.07 0.55 37.46
N VAL A 215 -0.56 0.76 36.29
CA VAL A 215 -1.74 -0.01 35.84
C VAL A 215 -1.36 -0.77 34.57
N VAL A 216 -1.36 -2.10 34.67
CA VAL A 216 -1.17 -2.98 33.50
C VAL A 216 -2.50 -3.07 32.76
N SER A 217 -2.53 -2.68 31.48
CA SER A 217 -3.74 -2.85 30.66
C SER A 217 -4.08 -4.33 30.56
N ARG A 218 -5.35 -4.67 30.83
CA ARG A 218 -5.87 -6.04 30.68
C ARG A 218 -6.23 -6.36 29.22
N LYS A 219 -6.15 -5.38 28.34
CA LYS A 219 -6.46 -5.53 26.93
C LYS A 219 -5.32 -6.26 26.23
N LYS A 220 -5.66 -7.16 25.32
CA LYS A 220 -4.67 -7.97 24.61
C LYS A 220 -4.24 -7.31 23.30
N LEU A 221 -3.07 -7.71 22.82
CA LEU A 221 -2.59 -7.42 21.47
C LEU A 221 -2.40 -8.76 20.77
N TYR A 222 -3.19 -9.01 19.72
CA TYR A 222 -3.04 -10.21 18.91
C TYR A 222 -2.25 -9.88 17.64
N SER A 223 -1.17 -10.62 17.41
CA SER A 223 -0.46 -10.66 16.13
C SER A 223 -1.02 -11.85 15.33
N VAL A 224 -1.83 -11.57 14.31
CA VAL A 224 -2.53 -12.58 13.51
C VAL A 224 -1.74 -12.85 12.22
N ALA A 225 -1.15 -14.04 12.10
CA ALA A 225 -0.35 -14.40 10.93
C ALA A 225 -0.28 -15.91 10.70
N SER A 226 0.01 -16.33 9.47
CA SER A 226 0.20 -17.75 9.13
C SER A 226 1.64 -18.26 9.34
N HIS A 227 2.56 -17.37 9.65
CA HIS A 227 3.97 -17.67 9.87
C HIS A 227 4.54 -16.74 10.96
N PRO A 228 5.68 -17.09 11.59
CA PRO A 228 6.40 -16.20 12.49
C PRO A 228 6.85 -14.91 11.80
N ALA A 229 7.14 -13.88 12.59
CA ALA A 229 7.73 -12.66 12.07
C ALA A 229 9.09 -12.98 11.40
N THR A 230 9.26 -12.57 10.15
CA THR A 230 10.53 -12.73 9.42
C THR A 230 11.47 -11.54 9.63
N MET A 231 11.01 -10.53 10.36
CA MET A 231 11.74 -9.32 10.70
C MET A 231 11.55 -8.98 12.18
N GLY A 232 12.59 -8.40 12.79
CA GLY A 232 12.60 -8.08 14.21
C GLY A 232 12.71 -9.32 15.10
N TRP A 233 12.26 -9.18 16.35
CA TRP A 233 12.15 -10.25 17.33
C TRP A 233 10.97 -11.18 17.03
N ASP A 234 11.18 -12.49 17.15
CA ASP A 234 10.08 -13.42 17.41
C ASP A 234 9.51 -13.09 18.81
N PHE A 235 8.22 -12.78 18.89
CA PHE A 235 7.58 -12.40 20.15
C PHE A 235 7.61 -13.51 21.21
N ASN A 236 7.76 -14.76 20.78
CA ASN A 236 7.89 -15.90 21.68
C ASN A 236 9.32 -16.14 22.19
N ASP A 237 10.33 -15.51 21.59
CA ASP A 237 11.74 -15.70 21.97
C ASP A 237 11.97 -15.26 23.43
N PRO A 238 12.54 -16.11 24.32
CA PRO A 238 12.88 -15.72 25.68
C PRO A 238 13.79 -14.49 25.80
N ALA A 239 14.64 -14.23 24.80
CA ALA A 239 15.52 -13.07 24.74
C ALA A 239 14.82 -11.80 24.19
N ALA A 240 13.57 -11.91 23.71
CA ALA A 240 12.82 -10.76 23.22
C ALA A 240 12.59 -9.74 24.35
N PRO A 241 12.56 -8.44 24.03
CA PRO A 241 12.26 -7.38 24.98
C PRO A 241 10.93 -7.59 25.72
N SER A 242 10.80 -7.01 26.91
CA SER A 242 9.62 -7.19 27.77
C SER A 242 8.30 -6.76 27.11
N TRP A 243 8.29 -5.71 26.28
CA TRP A 243 7.10 -5.32 25.52
C TRP A 243 6.60 -6.43 24.60
N ALA A 244 7.47 -7.31 24.08
CA ALA A 244 7.08 -8.40 23.19
C ALA A 244 6.19 -9.42 23.90
N LYS A 245 6.34 -9.56 25.23
CA LYS A 245 5.52 -10.45 26.05
C LYS A 245 4.07 -9.97 26.23
N LEU A 246 3.77 -8.72 25.85
CA LEU A 246 2.41 -8.21 25.79
C LEU A 246 1.67 -8.64 24.51
N ILE A 247 2.36 -9.26 23.56
CA ILE A 247 1.84 -9.66 22.25
C ILE A 247 1.54 -11.16 22.26
N THR A 248 0.32 -11.52 21.88
CA THR A 248 -0.09 -12.92 21.69
C THR A 248 -0.16 -13.24 20.20
N THR A 249 0.67 -14.15 19.72
CA THR A 249 0.61 -14.62 18.34
C THR A 249 -0.49 -15.66 18.16
N VAL A 250 -1.33 -15.48 17.15
CA VAL A 250 -2.42 -16.40 16.80
C VAL A 250 -2.40 -16.67 15.28
N PRO A 251 -2.86 -17.85 14.83
CA PRO A 251 -2.90 -18.13 13.40
C PRO A 251 -3.99 -17.32 12.70
N ARG A 252 -4.02 -17.37 11.36
CA ARG A 252 -5.00 -16.63 10.55
C ARG A 252 -6.44 -16.94 10.95
N PHE A 253 -7.32 -15.99 10.68
CA PHE A 253 -8.76 -16.19 10.83
C PHE A 253 -9.25 -17.20 9.80
N GLU A 254 -10.11 -18.10 10.26
CA GLU A 254 -10.87 -19.02 9.42
C GLU A 254 -12.21 -18.39 9.01
N SER A 255 -12.92 -17.77 9.95
CA SER A 255 -14.20 -17.10 9.72
C SER A 255 -14.53 -16.12 10.85
N VAL A 256 -15.51 -15.26 10.61
CA VAL A 256 -16.07 -14.31 11.59
C VAL A 256 -17.58 -14.51 11.68
N GLN A 257 -18.14 -14.52 12.88
CA GLN A 257 -19.58 -14.62 13.10
C GLN A 257 -19.99 -13.63 14.19
N GLY A 258 -20.46 -12.45 13.78
CA GLY A 258 -20.72 -11.36 14.72
C GLY A 258 -19.42 -10.97 15.46
N GLY A 259 -19.46 -10.98 16.79
CA GLY A 259 -18.30 -10.69 17.63
C GLY A 259 -17.33 -11.86 17.85
N LEU A 260 -17.61 -13.04 17.28
CA LEU A 260 -16.81 -14.25 17.43
C LEU A 260 -15.88 -14.44 16.23
N ILE A 261 -14.59 -14.62 16.48
CA ILE A 261 -13.57 -14.92 15.47
C ILE A 261 -13.12 -16.37 15.65
N ARG A 262 -13.23 -17.19 14.60
CA ARG A 262 -12.69 -18.55 14.59
C ARG A 262 -11.32 -18.56 13.94
N LEU A 263 -10.34 -19.16 14.60
CA LEU A 263 -8.98 -19.32 14.13
C LEU A 263 -8.81 -20.68 13.43
N VAL A 264 -7.86 -20.79 12.50
CA VAL A 264 -7.65 -22.05 11.74
C VAL A 264 -7.18 -23.23 12.59
N ASP A 265 -6.71 -23.00 13.81
CA ASP A 265 -6.36 -24.05 14.77
C ASP A 265 -7.55 -24.47 15.66
N GLY A 266 -8.75 -23.96 15.38
CA GLY A 266 -9.98 -24.26 16.10
C GLY A 266 -10.23 -23.40 17.33
N ARG A 267 -9.26 -22.58 17.78
CA ARG A 267 -9.48 -21.62 18.88
C ARG A 267 -10.42 -20.49 18.45
N THR A 268 -11.03 -19.82 19.42
CA THR A 268 -11.91 -18.66 19.21
C THR A 268 -11.44 -17.43 19.97
N LEU A 269 -11.69 -16.25 19.41
CA LEU A 269 -11.51 -14.96 20.06
C LEU A 269 -12.85 -14.21 20.11
N GLU A 270 -13.22 -13.71 21.29
CA GLU A 270 -14.48 -12.98 21.53
C GLU A 270 -14.23 -11.59 22.14
N ASP A 271 -13.00 -11.34 22.60
CA ASP A 271 -12.61 -10.14 23.32
C ASP A 271 -12.03 -9.04 22.43
N VAL A 272 -11.90 -9.29 21.12
CA VAL A 272 -11.31 -8.34 20.17
C VAL A 272 -12.25 -7.16 19.96
N ASP A 273 -11.71 -5.95 20.15
CA ASP A 273 -12.44 -4.69 19.97
C ASP A 273 -12.21 -4.09 18.58
N VAL A 274 -11.02 -4.31 17.99
CA VAL A 274 -10.57 -3.66 16.76
C VAL A 274 -9.84 -4.66 15.88
N LEU A 275 -10.22 -4.73 14.59
CA LEU A 275 -9.46 -5.42 13.56
C LEU A 275 -8.60 -4.40 12.79
N CYS A 276 -7.29 -4.54 12.86
CA CYS A 276 -6.32 -3.71 12.14
C CYS A 276 -5.67 -4.52 11.03
N PHE A 277 -6.12 -4.31 9.79
CA PHE A 277 -5.57 -4.97 8.61
C PHE A 277 -4.24 -4.33 8.21
N ALA A 278 -3.14 -5.04 8.43
CA ALA A 278 -1.79 -4.70 7.96
C ALA A 278 -1.39 -5.60 6.79
N THR A 279 -2.33 -5.76 5.84
CA THR A 279 -2.30 -6.73 4.75
C THR A 279 -1.76 -6.16 3.42
N GLY A 280 -1.23 -4.94 3.45
CA GLY A 280 -0.60 -4.32 2.28
C GLY A 280 -1.60 -3.66 1.34
N TYR A 281 -1.22 -3.55 0.06
CA TYR A 281 -1.93 -2.75 -0.92
C TYR A 281 -2.03 -3.46 -2.26
N LEU A 282 -2.98 -3.04 -3.08
CA LEU A 282 -3.15 -3.45 -4.46
C LEU A 282 -2.52 -2.40 -5.40
N TYR A 283 -1.87 -2.88 -6.46
CA TYR A 283 -1.57 -2.10 -7.64
C TYR A 283 -2.87 -1.59 -8.27
N THR A 284 -2.93 -0.29 -8.50
CA THR A 284 -4.00 0.35 -9.23
C THR A 284 -3.42 1.34 -10.23
N PHE A 285 -4.02 1.38 -11.41
CA PHE A 285 -3.69 2.36 -12.44
C PHE A 285 -4.99 3.02 -12.90
N PRO A 286 -5.54 3.98 -12.12
CA PRO A 286 -6.83 4.60 -12.43
C PRO A 286 -6.89 5.25 -13.82
N PHE A 287 -5.73 5.60 -14.39
CA PHE A 287 -5.60 6.15 -15.73
C PHE A 287 -5.70 5.12 -16.86
N CYS A 288 -5.73 3.83 -16.55
CA CYS A 288 -5.89 2.73 -17.52
C CYS A 288 -7.36 2.32 -17.62
N ASN A 289 -8.12 2.99 -18.48
CA ASN A 289 -9.50 2.62 -18.77
C ASN A 289 -9.57 1.30 -19.57
N PRO A 290 -10.24 0.24 -19.09
CA PRO A 290 -10.28 -1.06 -19.78
C PRO A 290 -10.88 -1.03 -21.19
N ALA A 291 -11.64 0.01 -21.55
CA ALA A 291 -12.21 0.17 -22.88
C ALA A 291 -11.24 0.79 -23.90
N ASP A 292 -10.16 1.43 -23.43
CA ASP A 292 -9.22 2.17 -24.27
C ASP A 292 -8.02 1.30 -24.65
N GLU A 293 -7.50 1.46 -25.88
CA GLU A 293 -6.22 0.88 -26.28
C GLU A 293 -5.06 1.56 -25.53
N PRO A 294 -4.04 0.82 -25.06
CA PRO A 294 -3.83 -0.62 -25.22
C PRO A 294 -4.43 -1.51 -24.11
N TRP A 295 -5.16 -0.95 -23.16
CA TRP A 295 -5.61 -1.63 -21.95
C TRP A 295 -6.68 -2.70 -22.21
N SER A 296 -7.52 -2.49 -23.23
CA SER A 296 -8.48 -3.46 -23.74
C SER A 296 -7.83 -4.79 -24.14
N ALA A 297 -6.67 -4.73 -24.78
CA ALA A 297 -5.95 -5.90 -25.27
C ALA A 297 -4.88 -6.41 -24.28
N HIS A 298 -4.25 -5.51 -23.53
CA HIS A 298 -3.10 -5.80 -22.69
C HIS A 298 -3.18 -5.03 -21.35
N PRO A 299 -4.10 -5.43 -20.45
CA PRO A 299 -4.35 -4.73 -19.19
C PRO A 299 -3.21 -4.92 -18.18
N LEU A 300 -2.82 -3.85 -17.48
CA LEU A 300 -1.77 -3.91 -16.45
C LEU A 300 -2.19 -4.71 -15.21
N THR A 301 -3.48 -4.71 -14.89
CA THR A 301 -4.06 -5.44 -13.77
C THR A 301 -5.29 -6.16 -14.26
N ARG A 302 -5.48 -7.42 -13.86
CA ARG A 302 -6.75 -8.13 -14.07
C ARG A 302 -7.73 -7.78 -12.95
N PRO A 303 -9.05 -7.90 -13.14
CA PRO A 303 -9.98 -7.83 -12.03
C PRO A 303 -9.77 -9.01 -11.07
N PRO A 304 -10.16 -8.89 -9.80
CA PRO A 304 -10.14 -10.02 -8.88
C PRO A 304 -11.05 -11.16 -9.33
N PRO A 305 -10.66 -12.44 -9.14
CA PRO A 305 -11.56 -13.55 -9.34
C PRO A 305 -12.73 -13.35 -8.40
N THR A 306 -13.90 -13.67 -8.91
CA THR A 306 -15.09 -13.76 -8.08
C THR A 306 -14.87 -14.87 -7.07
N PRO A 307 -15.03 -14.62 -5.75
CA PRO A 307 -15.01 -15.69 -4.77
C PRO A 307 -15.98 -16.79 -5.20
N PRO A 308 -15.63 -18.08 -5.05
CA PRO A 308 -16.50 -19.17 -5.45
C PRO A 308 -17.84 -19.04 -4.72
N THR A 309 -18.91 -18.88 -5.50
CA THR A 309 -20.28 -18.87 -5.00
C THR A 309 -20.74 -20.31 -4.74
N SER A 310 -20.48 -20.86 -3.54
CA SER A 310 -21.38 -21.80 -2.83
C SER A 310 -20.63 -22.60 -1.75
N SER A 311 -21.12 -22.53 -0.50
CA SER A 311 -21.16 -23.56 0.56
C SER A 311 -20.00 -24.54 0.82
N SER A 312 -18.82 -24.39 0.23
CA SER A 312 -17.66 -25.24 0.53
C SER A 312 -16.38 -24.42 0.37
N PRO A 313 -15.47 -24.41 1.35
CA PRO A 313 -14.20 -23.74 1.18
C PRO A 313 -13.44 -24.39 0.02
N PRO A 314 -12.73 -23.63 -0.83
CA PRO A 314 -11.85 -24.22 -1.83
C PRO A 314 -10.80 -25.06 -1.14
N ASP A 315 -10.51 -26.25 -1.69
CA ASP A 315 -9.42 -27.09 -1.21
C ASP A 315 -8.11 -26.29 -1.22
N LEU A 316 -7.36 -26.38 -0.12
CA LEU A 316 -6.02 -25.80 -0.08
C LEU A 316 -5.17 -26.44 -1.18
N PRO A 317 -4.38 -25.66 -1.94
CA PRO A 317 -3.50 -26.24 -2.95
C PRO A 317 -2.49 -27.18 -2.28
N SER A 318 -2.53 -28.46 -2.66
CA SER A 318 -1.52 -29.46 -2.32
C SER A 318 -0.20 -29.13 -3.03
N PRO A 319 0.97 -29.32 -2.39
CA PRO A 319 2.27 -28.92 -2.95
C PRO A 319 2.81 -29.90 -4.01
N ALA A 320 1.99 -30.35 -4.96
CA ALA A 320 2.47 -31.14 -6.09
C ALA A 320 1.61 -30.95 -7.35
N ALA A 321 2.29 -30.47 -8.40
CA ALA A 321 1.97 -30.59 -9.82
C ALA A 321 0.67 -29.95 -10.35
N GLY A 322 0.77 -28.68 -10.71
CA GLY A 322 -0.18 -27.99 -11.58
C GLY A 322 -0.04 -26.49 -11.38
N ALA A 323 0.44 -25.76 -12.39
CA ALA A 323 0.53 -24.31 -12.33
C ALA A 323 -0.87 -23.75 -12.02
N ALA A 324 -1.02 -23.08 -10.87
CA ALA A 324 -2.22 -22.28 -10.59
C ALA A 324 -2.48 -21.39 -11.81
N SER A 325 -3.72 -21.42 -12.32
CA SER A 325 -4.06 -20.66 -13.51
C SER A 325 -3.82 -19.18 -13.21
N LEU A 326 -3.28 -18.45 -14.19
CA LEU A 326 -3.03 -16.99 -14.12
C LEU A 326 -4.30 -16.16 -13.84
N ASP A 327 -5.47 -16.80 -13.84
CA ASP A 327 -6.80 -16.21 -13.61
C ASP A 327 -7.29 -16.31 -12.15
N ASP A 328 -6.55 -16.98 -11.26
CA ASP A 328 -6.97 -17.24 -9.86
C ASP A 328 -6.59 -16.15 -8.84
N PHE A 329 -6.08 -14.98 -9.27
CA PHE A 329 -5.54 -13.95 -8.36
C PHE A 329 -6.34 -12.64 -8.32
N LEU A 330 -6.66 -12.16 -7.10
CA LEU A 330 -7.29 -10.85 -6.88
C LEU A 330 -6.56 -9.74 -7.65
N GLY A 331 -7.33 -8.92 -8.33
CA GLY A 331 -6.84 -7.92 -9.24
C GLY A 331 -5.95 -6.93 -8.54
N GLY A 332 -4.80 -6.63 -9.14
CA GLY A 332 -3.85 -5.67 -8.57
C GLY A 332 -2.83 -6.28 -7.61
N PHE A 333 -2.67 -7.61 -7.48
CA PHE A 333 -1.48 -8.15 -6.78
C PHE A 333 -0.20 -8.11 -7.61
N ARG A 334 -0.35 -8.03 -8.93
CA ARG A 334 0.75 -8.03 -9.89
C ARG A 334 0.46 -7.07 -11.01
N VAL A 335 1.53 -6.50 -11.56
CA VAL A 335 1.50 -5.75 -12.82
C VAL A 335 1.86 -6.69 -13.97
N HIS A 336 1.01 -6.73 -15.00
CA HIS A 336 1.18 -7.57 -16.18
C HIS A 336 1.76 -6.79 -17.36
N HIS A 337 2.24 -7.54 -18.36
CA HIS A 337 2.77 -7.00 -19.61
C HIS A 337 3.92 -6.00 -19.43
N LEU A 338 4.71 -6.17 -18.37
CA LEU A 338 6.01 -5.53 -18.24
C LEU A 338 7.10 -6.45 -18.77
N ASP A 339 8.19 -5.85 -19.23
CA ASP A 339 9.40 -6.56 -19.61
C ASP A 339 10.06 -7.26 -18.40
N GLN A 340 11.17 -7.97 -18.66
CA GLN A 340 11.89 -8.69 -17.61
C GLN A 340 12.48 -7.77 -16.54
N THR A 341 12.70 -6.48 -16.84
CA THR A 341 13.15 -5.50 -15.86
C THR A 341 12.02 -4.95 -14.99
N GLN A 342 10.77 -5.26 -15.33
CA GLN A 342 9.56 -4.69 -14.72
C GLN A 342 9.48 -3.17 -14.92
N MET A 343 10.13 -2.62 -15.95
CA MET A 343 10.14 -1.18 -16.22
C MET A 343 9.35 -0.83 -17.47
N PHE A 344 9.54 -1.54 -18.58
CA PHE A 344 8.94 -1.17 -19.85
C PHE A 344 7.64 -1.93 -20.08
N TYR A 345 6.61 -1.23 -20.54
CA TYR A 345 5.39 -1.86 -21.00
C TYR A 345 5.67 -2.60 -22.31
N TYR A 346 5.59 -3.92 -22.28
CA TYR A 346 6.00 -4.80 -23.38
C TYR A 346 5.25 -4.52 -24.70
N PRO A 347 3.93 -4.26 -24.72
CA PRO A 347 3.21 -3.94 -25.96
C PRO A 347 3.60 -2.61 -26.59
N ASP A 348 4.04 -1.62 -25.80
CA ASP A 348 4.59 -0.36 -26.28
C ASP A 348 5.63 0.19 -25.29
N PRO A 349 6.94 -0.01 -25.53
CA PRO A 349 8.00 0.36 -24.59
C PRO A 349 8.24 1.88 -24.51
N SER A 350 7.45 2.71 -25.22
CA SER A 350 7.42 4.15 -24.98
C SER A 350 6.68 4.53 -23.69
N LEU A 351 5.99 3.58 -23.06
CA LEU A 351 5.50 3.67 -21.69
C LEU A 351 6.41 2.88 -20.75
N ALA A 352 6.85 3.52 -19.67
CA ALA A 352 7.66 2.90 -18.64
C ALA A 352 7.11 3.19 -17.24
N PHE A 353 7.32 2.26 -16.31
CA PHE A 353 6.98 2.34 -14.91
C PHE A 353 8.24 2.51 -14.08
N LEU A 354 8.23 3.51 -13.22
CA LEU A 354 9.24 3.72 -12.21
C LEU A 354 8.72 3.12 -10.90
N VAL A 355 9.52 2.22 -10.34
CA VAL A 355 9.34 1.68 -8.98
C VAL A 355 8.12 0.78 -8.73
N THR A 356 7.81 -0.09 -9.67
CA THR A 356 6.82 -1.17 -9.52
C THR A 356 7.36 -2.43 -8.84
N GLN A 357 8.64 -2.46 -8.44
CA GLN A 357 9.21 -3.65 -7.81
C GLN A 357 8.84 -3.73 -6.32
N GLN A 358 8.27 -4.87 -5.91
CA GLN A 358 8.35 -5.32 -4.52
C GLN A 358 9.64 -6.13 -4.35
N PRO A 359 10.30 -6.08 -3.18
CA PRO A 359 11.31 -7.07 -2.85
C PRO A 359 10.68 -8.47 -2.87
N SER A 360 11.18 -9.29 -3.81
CA SER A 360 10.89 -10.69 -4.13
C SER A 360 10.11 -11.56 -3.12
N ASP A 361 9.04 -12.21 -3.61
CA ASP A 361 8.62 -13.55 -3.17
C ASP A 361 9.64 -14.63 -3.60
N PRO A 362 9.77 -15.76 -2.87
CA PRO A 362 10.91 -16.67 -2.96
C PRO A 362 10.72 -17.76 -4.04
N ILE A 363 11.02 -17.48 -5.31
CA ILE A 363 11.16 -18.56 -6.33
C ILE A 363 12.46 -18.39 -7.17
N SER A 364 13.49 -17.69 -6.68
CA SER A 364 14.81 -17.76 -7.32
C SER A 364 15.96 -17.51 -6.35
N PRO A 365 16.83 -18.51 -6.09
CA PRO A 365 18.05 -18.31 -5.34
C PRO A 365 19.05 -17.61 -6.26
N GLY A 366 19.24 -16.30 -6.12
CA GLY A 366 20.33 -15.63 -6.83
C GLY A 366 20.33 -14.12 -6.96
N ARG A 367 19.25 -13.39 -6.61
CA ARG A 367 19.27 -11.92 -6.63
C ARG A 367 18.59 -11.33 -5.40
N VAL A 368 19.39 -11.05 -4.37
CA VAL A 368 19.00 -10.19 -3.25
C VAL A 368 18.89 -8.75 -3.78
N SER A 369 17.68 -8.34 -4.15
CA SER A 369 17.34 -6.94 -4.37
C SER A 369 16.94 -6.35 -3.02
N SER A 370 17.85 -5.62 -2.39
CA SER A 370 17.57 -4.86 -1.16
C SER A 370 16.72 -3.63 -1.51
N GLN A 371 15.41 -3.79 -1.70
CA GLN A 371 14.48 -2.68 -1.89
C GLN A 371 13.47 -2.68 -0.75
N GLY A 372 13.68 -1.83 0.25
CA GLY A 372 12.77 -1.71 1.39
C GLY A 372 11.64 -0.71 1.18
N HIS A 373 10.71 -0.74 2.13
CA HIS A 373 9.32 -0.27 1.98
C HIS A 373 9.10 1.22 2.29
N CYS A 374 10.15 2.03 2.50
CA CYS A 374 9.98 3.45 2.81
C CYS A 374 10.35 4.32 1.60
N GLY A 375 9.35 4.97 0.98
CA GLY A 375 9.56 6.08 0.06
C GLY A 375 10.58 5.81 -1.05
N GLN A 376 10.39 4.69 -1.76
CA GLN A 376 10.88 4.39 -3.11
C GLN A 376 11.94 5.34 -3.69
N MET A 377 13.17 5.28 -3.18
CA MET A 377 14.35 5.77 -3.90
C MET A 377 14.86 4.64 -4.79
N VAL A 378 14.63 4.77 -6.10
CA VAL A 378 15.23 3.88 -7.10
C VAL A 378 16.58 4.44 -7.52
N ARG A 379 17.58 3.54 -7.60
CA ARG A 379 18.75 3.72 -8.47
C ARG A 379 18.25 3.66 -9.92
N PRO A 380 18.20 4.76 -10.70
CA PRO A 380 18.22 4.60 -12.14
C PRO A 380 19.57 3.97 -12.50
N GLN A 381 19.57 2.72 -12.94
CA GLN A 381 20.66 2.26 -13.79
C GLN A 381 20.56 3.11 -15.05
N ALA A 382 21.57 3.93 -15.30
CA ALA A 382 21.69 4.65 -16.55
C ALA A 382 21.84 3.62 -17.67
N VAL A 383 20.72 3.21 -18.27
CA VAL A 383 20.73 2.58 -19.58
C VAL A 383 20.95 3.73 -20.56
N ARG A 384 22.22 3.93 -20.95
CA ARG A 384 22.53 4.69 -22.15
C ARG A 384 21.85 3.95 -23.32
N ALA A 385 20.84 4.57 -23.90
CA ALA A 385 20.39 4.25 -25.25
C ALA A 385 21.30 4.96 -26.25
#